data_AF-A0A352IZU8-F1
#
_entry.id   AF-A0A352IZU8-F1
#
_cell.length_a   1.000
_cell.length_b   1.000
_cell.length_c   1.000
_cell.angle_alpha   90.00
_cell.angle_beta   90.00
_cell.angle_gamma   90.00
#
_symmetry.space_group_name_H-M   'P 1'
#
loop_
_entity.id
_entity.type
_entity.pdbx_description
1 polymer ?
#
loop_
_entity_poly.entity_id
_entity_poly.type
_entity_poly.pdbx_seq_one_letter_code
_entity_poly.pdbx_strand_id
1 'polypeptide(L)' 'MNNETPVSQLLYGPLHTDVEGFDALAELALDMRSSWNHATDQVWRQLDPELWQATRNPWVVLQTVSR' A
#
# COMPACT_ATOMS: atom_id res chain seq x y z
N MET A 1 20.24 17.02 4.67
CA MET A 1 20.00 15.58 4.57
C MET A 1 18.92 15.28 5.58
N ASN A 2 17.66 15.28 5.12
CA ASN A 2 16.50 15.10 6.00
C ASN A 2 16.28 13.60 6.16
N ASN A 3 16.59 13.10 7.35
CA ASN A 3 16.36 11.73 7.76
C ASN A 3 14.88 11.61 8.13
N GLU A 4 14.02 11.64 7.12
CA GLU A 4 12.60 11.34 7.31
C GLU A 4 12.50 9.83 7.47
N THR A 5 12.49 9.38 8.73
CA THR A 5 12.22 7.99 9.07
C THR A 5 10.87 7.62 8.44
N PRO A 6 10.81 6.68 7.48
CA PRO A 6 9.56 6.34 6.85
C PRO A 6 8.61 5.81 7.93
N VAL A 7 7.42 6.40 8.01
CA VAL A 7 6.36 6.04 8.97
C VAL A 7 6.04 4.54 8.90
N SER A 8 6.34 3.90 7.77
CA SER A 8 6.33 2.46 7.52
C SER A 8 7.08 1.63 8.59
N GLN A 9 8.22 2.11 9.10
CA GLN A 9 9.08 1.34 10.02
C GLN A 9 8.49 1.15 11.42
N LEU A 10 7.54 2.00 11.84
CA LEU A 10 7.00 1.96 13.20
C LEU A 10 5.67 1.21 13.31
N LEU A 11 4.98 0.96 12.19
CA LEU A 11 3.65 0.33 12.19
C LEU A 11 3.65 -1.09 11.62
N TYR A 12 4.65 -1.45 10.81
CA TYR A 12 4.74 -2.76 10.19
C TYR A 12 6.10 -3.35 10.54
N GLY A 13 6.13 -4.30 11.48
CA GLY A 13 7.33 -5.09 11.81
C GLY A 13 7.93 -5.74 10.55
N PRO A 14 9.15 -6.33 10.63
CA PRO A 14 10.03 -6.57 9.48
C PRO A 14 9.44 -7.60 8.53
N LEU A 15 8.49 -7.16 7.71
CA LEU A 15 8.14 -7.79 6.46
C LEU A 15 9.36 -7.57 5.57
N HIS A 16 9.72 -8.60 4.82
CA HIS A 16 10.90 -8.64 3.97
C HIS A 16 10.73 -7.62 2.83
N THR A 17 10.93 -6.34 3.12
CA THR A 17 10.78 -5.22 2.19
C THR A 17 12.11 -4.98 1.50
N ASP A 18 12.53 -5.95 0.70
CA ASP A 18 13.58 -5.75 -0.33
C ASP A 18 12.94 -5.51 -1.71
N VAL A 19 11.68 -5.09 -1.72
CA VAL A 19 10.96 -4.70 -2.95
C VAL A 19 11.00 -3.18 -3.03
N GLU A 20 11.86 -2.68 -3.92
CA GLU A 20 11.95 -1.26 -4.24
C GLU A 20 10.57 -0.74 -4.64
N GLY A 21 10.05 0.27 -3.93
CA GLY A 21 8.71 0.83 -4.14
C GLY A 21 7.58 0.27 -3.25
N PHE A 22 7.85 -0.73 -2.40
CA PHE A 22 6.85 -1.23 -1.44
C PHE A 22 6.46 -0.16 -0.40
N ASP A 23 7.42 0.57 0.14
CA ASP A 23 7.14 1.66 1.10
C ASP A 23 6.24 2.74 0.48
N ALA A 24 6.47 3.09 -0.78
CA ALA A 24 5.63 4.05 -1.51
C ALA A 24 4.19 3.51 -1.72
N LEU A 25 4.02 2.21 -2.00
CA LEU A 25 2.70 1.58 -2.09
C LEU A 25 2.00 1.48 -0.73
N ALA A 26 2.74 1.24 0.35
CA ALA A 26 2.22 1.21 1.71
C ALA A 26 1.74 2.60 2.16
N GLU A 27 2.53 3.65 1.89
CA GLU A 27 2.12 5.03 2.13
C GLU A 27 0.87 5.41 1.32
N LEU A 28 0.80 4.99 0.05
CA LEU A 28 -0.38 5.22 -0.80
C LEU A 28 -1.65 4.52 -0.26
N ALA A 29 -1.50 3.28 0.25
CA ALA A 29 -2.60 2.53 0.85
C ALA A 29 -3.10 3.19 2.14
N LEU A 30 -2.19 3.77 2.93
CA LEU A 30 -2.50 4.51 4.15
C LEU A 30 -3.19 5.85 3.85
N ASP A 31 -2.74 6.58 2.83
CA ASP A 31 -3.33 7.87 2.43
C ASP A 31 -4.78 7.70 1.96
N MET A 32 -5.08 6.65 1.19
CA MET A 32 -6.46 6.31 0.78
C MET A 32 -7.42 6.06 1.95
N ARG A 33 -6.92 5.60 3.11
CA ARG A 33 -7.75 5.37 4.30
C ARG A 33 -8.22 6.68 4.93
N SER A 34 -7.48 7.77 4.72
CA SER A 34 -7.76 9.10 5.28
C SER A 34 -8.41 10.05 4.28
N SER A 35 -8.07 9.90 3.00
CA SER A 35 -8.57 10.70 1.89
C SER A 35 -9.16 9.72 0.88
N TRP A 36 -10.48 9.78 0.64
CA TRP A 36 -11.17 8.89 -0.31
C TRP A 36 -10.78 9.24 -1.76
N ASN A 37 -9.51 9.10 -2.08
CA ASN A 37 -8.90 9.58 -3.31
C ASN A 37 -9.02 8.48 -4.37
N HIS A 38 -10.06 8.58 -5.20
CA HIS A 38 -10.32 7.62 -6.28
C HIS A 38 -9.23 7.55 -7.35
N ALA A 39 -8.29 8.50 -7.37
CA ALA A 39 -7.19 8.53 -8.34
C ALA A 39 -6.28 7.29 -8.24
N THR A 40 -6.19 6.68 -7.07
CA THR A 40 -5.32 5.53 -6.80
C THR A 40 -6.01 4.18 -7.02
N ASP A 41 -7.33 4.16 -7.25
CA ASP A 41 -8.10 2.95 -7.55
C ASP A 41 -7.57 2.20 -8.77
N GLN A 42 -6.95 2.92 -9.72
CA GLN A 42 -6.38 2.30 -10.92
C GLN A 42 -5.14 1.45 -10.60
N VAL A 43 -4.33 1.86 -9.62
CA VAL A 43 -3.13 1.11 -9.18
C VAL A 43 -3.55 -0.22 -8.56
N TRP A 44 -4.52 -0.19 -7.64
CA TRP A 44 -5.03 -1.39 -6.97
C TRP A 44 -5.76 -2.35 -7.92
N ARG A 45 -6.48 -1.80 -8.91
CA ARG A 45 -7.09 -2.60 -9.99
C ARG A 45 -6.07 -3.27 -10.91
N GLN A 46 -4.89 -2.69 -11.08
CA GLN A 46 -3.82 -3.33 -11.87
C GLN A 46 -3.12 -4.44 -11.08
N LEU A 47 -3.02 -4.29 -9.76
CA LEU A 47 -2.42 -5.29 -8.87
C LEU A 47 -3.32 -6.53 -8.73
N ASP A 48 -4.59 -6.34 -8.38
CA ASP A 48 -5.56 -7.42 -8.33
C ASP A 48 -6.99 -6.85 -8.50
N PRO A 49 -7.55 -6.90 -9.72
CA PRO A 49 -8.86 -6.32 -9.99
C PRO A 49 -10.00 -7.09 -9.33
N GLU A 50 -9.87 -8.40 -9.13
CA GLU A 50 -10.90 -9.24 -8.51
C GLU A 50 -10.96 -8.97 -7.01
N LEU A 51 -9.80 -8.96 -6.35
CA LEU A 51 -9.69 -8.67 -4.93
C LEU A 51 -10.04 -7.20 -4.63
N TRP A 52 -9.66 -6.26 -5.49
CA TRP A 52 -10.06 -4.86 -5.36
C TRP A 52 -11.57 -4.70 -5.49
N GLN A 53 -12.23 -5.38 -6.44
CA GLN A 53 -13.69 -5.32 -6.57
C GLN A 53 -14.40 -5.92 -5.35
N ALA A 54 -13.86 -6.99 -4.78
CA ALA A 54 -14.44 -7.68 -3.63
C ALA A 54 -14.27 -6.89 -2.32
N THR A 55 -13.10 -6.28 -2.11
CA THR A 55 -12.74 -5.67 -0.82
C THR A 55 -12.74 -4.15 -0.83
N ARG A 56 -12.44 -3.53 -1.98
CA ARG A 56 -12.10 -2.10 -2.12
C ARG A 56 -11.14 -1.61 -1.04
N ASN A 57 -10.29 -2.50 -0.56
CA ASN A 57 -9.37 -2.24 0.53
C ASN A 57 -7.93 -2.37 0.02
N PRO A 58 -7.21 -1.25 -0.12
CA PRO A 58 -5.90 -1.25 -0.75
C PRO A 58 -4.87 -2.02 0.09
N TRP A 59 -5.04 -2.02 1.41
CA TRP A 59 -4.18 -2.77 2.32
C TRP A 59 -4.30 -4.29 2.13
N VAL A 60 -5.52 -4.79 1.93
CA VAL A 60 -5.77 -6.23 1.70
C VAL A 60 -5.18 -6.66 0.37
N VAL A 61 -5.29 -5.81 -0.67
CA VAL A 61 -4.66 -6.06 -1.97
C VAL A 61 -3.15 -6.10 -1.83
N LEU A 62 -2.54 -5.10 -1.17
CA LEU A 62 -1.09 -5.05 -0.94
C LEU A 62 -0.57 -6.29 -0.18
N GLN A 63 -1.26 -6.72 0.87
CA GLN A 63 -0.89 -7.92 1.63
C GLN A 63 -1.00 -9.22 0.83
N THR A 64 -1.85 -9.25 -0.19
CA THR A 64 -2.07 -10.47 -0.99
C THR A 64 -1.01 -10.59 -2.09
N VAL A 65 -0.66 -9.49 -2.75
CA VAL A 65 0.36 -9.48 -3.82
C VAL A 65 1.80 -9.54 -3.30
N SER A 66 2.01 -9.24 -2.02
CA SER A 66 3.33 -9.29 -1.36
C SER A 66 3.69 -10.67 -0.77
N ARG A 67 2.84 -11.68 -0.95
CA ARG A 67 3.05 -13.04 -0.40
C ARG A 67 4.00 -13.88 -1.25
#